data_AF-A0A9E5NZC2-F1
#
_entry.id   AF-A0A9E5NZC2-F1
#
_cell.length_a   1.000
_cell.length_b   1.000
_cell.length_c   1.000
_cell.angle_alpha   90.00
_cell.angle_beta   90.00
_cell.angle_gamma   90.00
#
_symmetry.space_group_name_H-M   'P 1'
#
loop_
_entity.id
_entity.type
_entity.pdbx_description
1 polymer ?
#
loop_
_entity_poly.entity_id
_entity_poly.type
_entity_poly.pdbx_seq_one_letter_code
_entity_poly.pdbx_strand_id
1 'polypeptide(L)'
;MGEHIPMVALQGDPAERIIEFAREKSVDMIVIGSRGLGPVKGLFLGSVSTKVCHLADCTCVTVKETSPLCYDPRLTSYPEQLSPLL
;
A
#
# COMPACT_ATOMS: atom_id res chain seq x y z
N MET A 1 17.26 11.77 -17.25
CA MET A 1 16.19 10.99 -17.93
C MET A 1 15.18 10.67 -16.85
N GLY A 2 14.01 11.30 -16.85
CA GLY A 2 13.02 11.12 -15.78
C GLY A 2 12.31 9.77 -15.92
N GLU A 3 12.10 9.07 -14.81
CA GLU A 3 11.31 7.85 -14.79
C GLU A 3 9.83 8.20 -14.99
N HIS A 4 9.17 7.55 -15.95
CA HIS A 4 7.76 7.77 -16.22
C HIS A 4 6.93 6.85 -15.31
N ILE A 5 6.22 7.44 -14.35
CA ILE A 5 5.31 6.72 -13.47
C ILE A 5 3.90 6.85 -14.03
N PRO A 6 3.35 5.81 -14.71
CA PRO A 6 2.00 5.89 -15.26
C PRO A 6 0.97 5.93 -14.13
N MET A 7 0.06 6.90 -14.19
CA MET A 7 -1.13 6.91 -13.34
C MET A 7 -2.32 6.35 -14.12
N VAL A 8 -3.08 5.46 -13.49
CA VAL A 8 -4.24 4.79 -14.10
C VAL A 8 -5.41 4.87 -13.15
N ALA A 9 -6.59 5.22 -13.66
CA ALA A 9 -7.86 5.15 -12.96
C ALA A 9 -8.79 4.16 -13.67
N LEU A 10 -9.31 3.19 -12.92
CA LEU A 10 -10.19 2.13 -13.43
C LEU A 10 -11.53 2.20 -12.69
N GLN A 11 -12.59 1.73 -13.34
CA GLN A 11 -13.93 1.66 -12.76
C GLN A 11 -14.29 0.20 -12.42
N GLY A 12 -14.94 -0.01 -11.27
CA GLY A 12 -15.41 -1.33 -10.82
C GLY A 12 -15.08 -1.63 -9.36
N ASP A 13 -15.13 -2.91 -8.98
CA ASP A 13 -14.66 -3.37 -7.67
C ASP A 13 -13.14 -3.12 -7.55
N PRO A 14 -12.68 -2.38 -6.52
CA PRO A 14 -11.26 -2.00 -6.43
C PRO A 14 -10.31 -3.19 -6.40
N ALA A 15 -10.65 -4.25 -5.65
CA ALA A 15 -9.76 -5.39 -5.52
C ALA A 15 -9.66 -6.18 -6.83
N GLU A 16 -10.78 -6.43 -7.51
CA GLU A 16 -10.80 -7.09 -8.81
C GLU A 16 -9.99 -6.32 -9.86
N ARG A 17 -10.21 -5.01 -9.96
CA ARG A 17 -9.49 -4.19 -10.94
C ARG A 17 -7.99 -4.12 -10.67
N ILE A 18 -7.56 -4.10 -9.40
CA ILE A 18 -6.14 -4.15 -9.04
C ILE A 18 -5.52 -5.49 -9.47
N ILE A 19 -6.18 -6.61 -9.18
CA ILE A 19 -5.67 -7.95 -9.50
C ILE A 19 -5.60 -8.16 -11.01
N GLU A 20 -6.67 -7.80 -11.74
CA GLU A 20 -6.71 -7.91 -13.20
C GLU A 20 -5.65 -7.04 -13.84
N PHE A 21 -5.51 -5.79 -13.42
CA PHE A 21 -4.48 -4.90 -13.95
C PHE A 21 -3.07 -5.46 -13.71
N ALA A 22 -2.80 -5.96 -12.50
CA ALA A 22 -1.50 -6.56 -12.18
C ALA A 22 -1.21 -7.78 -13.07
N ARG A 23 -2.23 -8.62 -13.33
CA ARG A 23 -2.12 -9.76 -14.24
C ARG A 23 -1.88 -9.33 -15.69
N GLU A 24 -2.69 -8.41 -16.21
CA GLU A 24 -2.57 -7.89 -17.58
C GLU A 24 -1.23 -7.22 -17.85
N LYS A 25 -0.66 -6.55 -16.84
CA LYS A 25 0.62 -5.86 -16.93
C LYS A 25 1.81 -6.71 -16.48
N SER A 26 1.58 -7.96 -16.05
CA SER A 26 2.62 -8.86 -15.54
C SER A 26 3.48 -8.20 -14.46
N VAL A 27 2.83 -7.58 -13.47
CA VAL A 27 3.48 -6.88 -12.36
C VAL A 27 4.10 -7.89 -11.40
N ASP A 28 5.35 -7.65 -10.98
CA ASP A 28 6.04 -8.52 -10.02
C ASP A 28 5.58 -8.33 -8.56
N MET A 29 5.12 -7.12 -8.23
CA MET A 29 4.74 -6.75 -6.86
C MET A 29 3.64 -5.68 -6.80
N ILE A 30 2.65 -5.89 -5.94
CA ILE A 30 1.66 -4.90 -5.54
C ILE A 30 2.03 -4.34 -4.17
N VAL A 31 2.14 -3.01 -4.07
CA VAL A 31 2.28 -2.32 -2.79
C VAL A 31 0.95 -1.61 -2.48
N ILE A 32 0.33 -1.96 -1.35
CA ILE A 32 -0.99 -1.43 -0.97
C ILE A 32 -1.01 -0.96 0.48
N GLY A 33 -1.66 0.19 0.72
CA GLY A 33 -1.90 0.67 2.08
C GLY A 33 -2.95 -0.18 2.80
N SER A 34 -2.84 -0.30 4.13
CA SER A 34 -3.85 -1.00 4.95
C SER A 34 -4.84 -0.07 5.64
N ARG A 35 -4.72 1.25 5.49
CA ARG A 35 -5.54 2.23 6.21
C ARG A 35 -7.01 2.08 5.82
N GLY A 36 -7.85 1.66 6.77
CA GLY A 36 -9.30 1.83 6.69
C GLY A 36 -9.67 3.22 7.19
N LEU A 37 -10.37 4.03 6.39
CA LEU A 37 -10.89 5.34 6.78
C LEU A 37 -12.10 5.25 7.76
N GLY A 38 -12.32 4.09 8.38
CA GLY A 38 -13.44 3.81 9.28
C GLY A 38 -13.04 3.83 10.77
N PRO A 39 -14.01 3.86 11.70
CA PRO A 39 -13.78 3.99 13.15
C PRO A 39 -13.05 2.80 13.81
N VAL A 40 -12.66 1.79 13.04
CA VAL A 40 -12.02 0.56 13.53
C VAL A 40 -10.49 0.77 13.60
N LYS A 41 -10.07 1.55 14.62
CA LYS A 41 -8.69 2.02 14.89
C LYS A 41 -7.70 0.94 15.37
N GLY A 42 -7.68 -0.25 14.78
CA GLY A 42 -6.74 -1.28 15.21
C GLY A 42 -6.41 -2.27 14.12
N LEU A 43 -5.11 -2.57 13.97
CA LEU A 43 -4.40 -3.71 13.36
C LEU A 43 -4.97 -4.50 12.15
N PHE A 44 -6.17 -4.23 11.65
CA PHE A 44 -6.87 -4.99 10.65
C PHE A 44 -6.45 -4.56 9.25
N LEU A 45 -6.31 -5.54 8.38
CA LEU A 45 -6.13 -5.35 6.95
C LEU A 45 -7.48 -4.87 6.37
N GLY A 46 -7.49 -3.77 5.62
CA GLY A 46 -8.73 -3.28 4.99
C GLY A 46 -9.34 -4.32 4.05
N SER A 47 -10.64 -4.24 3.76
CA SER A 47 -11.34 -5.24 2.91
C SER A 47 -10.69 -5.38 1.53
N VAL A 48 -10.31 -4.27 0.90
CA VAL A 48 -9.62 -4.26 -0.40
C VAL A 48 -8.23 -4.89 -0.28
N SER A 49 -7.40 -4.39 0.65
CA SER A 49 -6.04 -4.91 0.86
C SER A 49 -6.05 -6.40 1.22
N THR A 50 -7.06 -6.86 1.96
CA THR A 50 -7.28 -8.28 2.28
C THR A 50 -7.56 -9.09 1.03
N LYS A 51 -8.56 -8.67 0.23
CA LYS A 51 -8.94 -9.38 -1.00
C LYS A 51 -7.79 -9.43 -2.01
N VAL A 52 -7.04 -8.33 -2.16
CA VAL A 52 -5.84 -8.27 -3.03
C VAL A 52 -4.75 -9.21 -2.54
N CYS A 53 -4.38 -9.18 -1.26
CA CYS A 53 -3.31 -10.05 -0.73
C CYS A 53 -3.64 -11.54 -0.83
N HIS A 54 -4.92 -11.92 -0.80
CA HIS A 54 -5.34 -13.32 -0.89
C HIS A 54 -5.47 -13.84 -2.33
N LEU A 55 -5.71 -12.96 -3.31
CA LEU A 55 -6.11 -13.37 -4.65
C LEU A 55 -5.13 -12.92 -5.75
N ALA A 56 -4.16 -12.06 -5.45
CA ALA A 56 -3.16 -11.66 -6.43
C ALA A 56 -2.20 -12.81 -6.76
N ASP A 57 -1.84 -12.93 -8.04
CA ASP A 57 -0.89 -13.92 -8.52
C ASP A 57 0.59 -13.52 -8.29
N CYS A 58 0.82 -12.31 -7.75
CA CYS A 58 2.14 -11.72 -7.52
C CYS A 58 2.35 -11.31 -6.05
N THR A 59 3.58 -10.92 -5.71
CA THR A 59 3.94 -10.56 -4.34
C THR A 59 3.12 -9.35 -3.87
N CYS A 60 2.47 -9.44 -2.72
CA CYS A 60 1.74 -8.33 -2.12
C CYS A 60 2.45 -7.82 -0.87
N VAL A 61 2.72 -6.52 -0.83
CA VAL A 61 3.30 -5.82 0.32
C VAL A 61 2.28 -4.84 0.89
N THR A 62 1.92 -5.06 2.15
CA THR A 62 0.99 -4.17 2.85
C THR A 62 1.74 -3.17 3.72
N VAL A 63 1.48 -1.89 3.51
CA VAL A 63 2.08 -0.81 4.30
C VAL A 63 1.06 -0.29 5.31
N LYS A 64 1.42 -0.35 6.60
CA LYS A 64 0.70 0.30 7.69
C LYS A 64 1.25 1.71 7.89
N GLU A 65 0.39 2.63 8.31
CA GLU A 65 0.85 3.95 8.73
C GLU A 65 1.83 3.78 9.91
N THR A 66 2.94 4.50 9.84
CA THR A 66 3.96 4.51 10.86
C THR A 66 3.37 5.13 12.13
N SER A 67 3.05 4.28 13.10
CA SER A 67 2.92 4.76 14.47
C SER A 67 4.30 5.29 14.90
N PRO A 68 4.39 6.42 15.61
CA PRO A 68 5.65 6.87 16.21
C PRO A 68 6.30 5.79 17.09
N LEU A 69 5.52 4.80 17.56
CA LEU A 69 5.99 3.68 18.38
C LEU A 69 6.66 2.55 17.58
N CYS A 70 6.46 2.44 16.26
CA CYS A 70 7.16 1.47 15.41
C CYS A 70 8.36 2.08 14.67
N TYR A 71 8.79 3.26 15.10
CA TYR A 71 9.97 3.93 14.60
C TYR A 71 11.25 3.24 15.09
N ASP A 72 11.97 2.57 14.19
CA ASP A 72 13.38 2.22 14.41
C ASP A 72 14.27 3.27 13.71
N PRO A 73 14.98 4.13 14.47
CA PRO A 73 15.83 5.17 13.89
C PRO A 73 16.95 4.60 12.99
N ARG A 74 17.27 3.31 13.10
CA ARG A 74 18.34 2.66 12.33
C ARG A 74 17.90 2.20 10.93
N LEU A 75 16.59 2.20 10.63
CA LEU A 75 16.04 1.75 9.35
C LEU A 75 15.69 2.90 8.39
N THR A 76 16.03 4.15 8.73
CA THR A 76 15.72 5.31 7.88
C THR A 76 16.96 5.81 7.13
N SER A 77 16.81 5.99 5.82
CA SER A 77 17.78 6.71 4.97
C SER A 77 17.48 8.21 4.88
N TYR A 78 16.39 8.69 5.50
CA TYR A 78 15.95 10.09 5.54
C TYR A 78 15.42 10.47 6.94
N PRO A 79 16.30 10.77 7.91
CA PRO A 79 15.93 11.04 9.29
C PRO A 79 15.27 12.41 9.53
N GLU A 80 15.36 13.35 8.57
CA GLU A 80 15.00 14.75 8.83
C GLU A 80 13.51 15.11 8.61
N GLN A 81 12.74 14.27 7.92
CA GLN A 81 11.35 14.60 7.52
C GLN A 81 10.29 14.15 8.53
N LEU A 82 10.71 13.68 9.70
CA LEU A 82 9.85 13.14 10.76
C LEU A 82 9.93 13.94 12.06
N SER A 83 10.20 15.25 11.99
CA SER A 83 9.79 16.12 13.09
C SER A 83 8.25 16.19 13.10
N PRO A 84 7.58 15.82 14.19
CA PRO A 84 6.17 16.17 14.34
C PRO A 84 6.06 17.68 14.15
N LEU A 85 5.13 18.12 13.31
CA LEU A 85 4.70 19.52 13.30
C LEU A 85 4.35 19.90 14.75
N LEU A 86 5.20 20.72 15.37
CA LEU A 86 4.82 21.56 16.51
C LEU A 86 3.83 22.62 16.03
#